data_AF-A0A229RJT4-F1
#
_entry.id   AF-A0A229RJT4-F1
#
_cell.length_a   1.000
_cell.length_b   1.000
_cell.length_c   1.000
_cell.angle_alpha   90.00
_cell.angle_beta   90.00
_cell.angle_gamma   90.00
#
_symmetry.space_group_name_H-M   'P 1'
#
loop_
_entity.id
_entity.type
_entity.pdbx_description
1 polymer ?
#
loop_
_entity_poly.entity_id
_entity_poly.type
_entity_poly.pdbx_seq_one_letter_code
_entity_poly.pdbx_strand_id
1 'polypeptide(L)'
;MTTPHDVFGTLSDEITARNWEAIFDLYAEDAVVENPQRPPVPARFEGRETLRKNFSGGINVRMSRADVLIHGTTDPEVIIAEYRNVGEALDTGKSFDIANIQLLRVRDGLIAHSRDYHDYLRLTAARDGLEALKKSYETAEREITPVPPRPASTADPKSPRGVFERLAYGVADGDWAGLPELYAEETHVTHPFLPGAETLKSREDLREHFKFGERGKVRFQVRDLVIHETLDPEVVIGEFDYQGTVGDSAEFRVSNIFVLRVRDGLIVESRDYADHLALAAATGRLDDLLARVQDSA
;
A
#
# COMPACT_ATOMS: atom_id res chain seq x y z
N MET A 1 10.34 -2.18 -28.52
CA MET A 1 10.69 -2.85 -27.26
C MET A 1 9.46 -2.81 -26.38
N THR A 2 9.11 -3.91 -25.70
CA THR A 2 7.97 -3.95 -24.79
C THR A 2 8.26 -3.06 -23.59
N THR A 3 7.42 -2.07 -23.32
CA THR A 3 7.60 -1.14 -22.19
C THR A 3 7.02 -1.73 -20.91
N PRO A 4 7.39 -1.23 -19.70
CA PRO A 4 6.74 -1.67 -18.46
C PRO A 4 5.22 -1.46 -18.48
N HIS A 5 4.74 -0.41 -19.15
CA HIS A 5 3.31 -0.13 -19.34
C HIS A 5 2.62 -1.23 -20.16
N ASP A 6 3.25 -1.67 -21.26
CA ASP A 6 2.73 -2.78 -22.08
C ASP A 6 2.67 -4.09 -21.28
N VAL A 7 3.74 -4.39 -20.52
CA VAL A 7 3.79 -5.59 -19.67
C VAL A 7 2.70 -5.57 -18.60
N PHE A 8 2.46 -4.44 -17.93
CA PHE A 8 1.35 -4.30 -16.98
C PHE A 8 -0.02 -4.49 -17.64
N GLY A 9 -0.18 -3.97 -18.87
CA GLY A 9 -1.35 -4.20 -19.69
C GLY A 9 -1.62 -5.69 -19.89
N THR A 10 -0.64 -6.42 -20.43
CA THR A 10 -0.71 -7.86 -20.65
C THR A 10 -0.94 -8.63 -19.36
N LEU A 11 -0.20 -8.32 -18.28
CA LEU A 11 -0.37 -8.96 -16.98
C LEU A 11 -1.83 -8.85 -16.50
N SER A 12 -2.41 -7.67 -16.58
CA SER A 12 -3.78 -7.42 -16.13
C SER A 12 -4.83 -8.11 -16.99
N ASP A 13 -4.60 -8.19 -18.30
CA ASP A 13 -5.48 -8.89 -19.23
C ASP A 13 -5.46 -10.40 -18.97
N GLU A 14 -4.28 -10.99 -18.74
CA GLU A 14 -4.15 -12.42 -18.41
C GLU A 14 -4.71 -12.76 -17.03
N ILE A 15 -4.60 -11.85 -16.04
CA ILE A 15 -5.29 -11.97 -14.73
C ILE A 15 -6.81 -12.00 -14.93
N THR A 16 -7.34 -11.09 -15.75
CA THR A 16 -8.78 -11.03 -16.07
C THR A 16 -9.25 -12.30 -16.78
N ALA A 17 -8.44 -12.82 -17.71
CA ALA A 17 -8.68 -14.08 -18.41
C ALA A 17 -8.45 -15.33 -17.54
N ARG A 18 -7.85 -15.17 -16.34
CA ARG A 18 -7.43 -16.25 -15.43
C ARG A 18 -6.46 -17.25 -16.07
N ASN A 19 -5.58 -16.75 -16.94
CA ASN A 19 -4.60 -17.56 -17.65
C ASN A 19 -3.28 -17.62 -16.87
N TRP A 20 -3.25 -18.45 -15.83
CA TRP A 20 -2.13 -18.50 -14.87
C TRP A 20 -0.78 -18.85 -15.52
N GLU A 21 -0.76 -19.72 -16.52
CA GLU A 21 0.50 -20.06 -17.20
C GLU A 21 1.07 -18.85 -17.96
N ALA A 22 0.24 -18.12 -18.71
CA ALA A 22 0.68 -16.91 -19.41
C ALA A 22 1.12 -15.81 -18.44
N ILE A 23 0.47 -15.70 -17.28
CA ILE A 23 0.89 -14.76 -16.22
C ILE A 23 2.33 -15.08 -15.78
N PHE A 24 2.66 -16.34 -15.50
CA PHE A 24 4.01 -16.69 -15.02
C PHE A 24 5.08 -16.49 -16.10
N ASP A 25 4.73 -16.66 -17.38
CA ASP A 25 5.65 -16.41 -18.49
C ASP A 25 6.06 -14.93 -18.62
N LEU A 26 5.30 -14.00 -18.05
CA LEU A 26 5.66 -12.57 -17.97
C LEU A 26 6.76 -12.29 -16.94
N TYR A 27 7.04 -13.21 -16.03
CA TYR A 27 8.08 -13.04 -15.01
C TYR A 27 9.44 -13.58 -15.48
N ALA A 28 10.50 -12.87 -15.14
CA ALA A 28 11.87 -13.35 -15.28
C ALA A 28 12.09 -14.61 -14.44
N GLU A 29 13.06 -15.44 -14.81
CA GLU A 29 13.35 -16.70 -14.11
C GLU A 29 13.67 -16.48 -12.62
N ASP A 30 14.39 -15.41 -12.32
CA ASP A 30 14.82 -14.96 -10.99
C ASP A 30 13.91 -13.86 -10.41
N ALA A 31 12.71 -13.67 -10.96
CA ALA A 31 11.82 -12.59 -10.54
C ALA A 31 11.48 -12.64 -9.06
N VAL A 32 11.35 -11.47 -8.47
CA VAL A 32 10.96 -11.30 -7.06
C VAL A 32 9.54 -10.73 -7.00
N VAL A 33 8.68 -11.31 -6.18
CA VAL A 33 7.34 -10.76 -5.88
C VAL A 33 7.22 -10.56 -4.38
N GLU A 34 6.84 -9.36 -3.98
CA GLU A 34 6.61 -9.01 -2.58
C GLU A 34 5.17 -8.57 -2.37
N ASN A 35 4.58 -9.00 -1.26
CA ASN A 35 3.29 -8.54 -0.80
C ASN A 35 3.47 -7.90 0.59
N PRO A 36 3.84 -6.61 0.65
CA PRO A 36 4.26 -5.96 1.89
C PRO A 36 3.15 -5.84 2.94
N GLN A 37 1.89 -5.93 2.52
CA GLN A 37 0.70 -5.82 3.37
C GLN A 37 -0.09 -7.14 3.45
N ARG A 38 0.51 -8.25 3.01
CA ARG A 38 -0.16 -9.55 3.12
C ARG A 38 -0.42 -9.84 4.59
N PRO A 39 -1.67 -10.16 4.98
CA PRO A 39 -1.94 -10.54 6.35
C PRO A 39 -1.59 -12.01 6.61
N PRO A 40 -1.21 -12.37 7.85
CA PRO A 40 -0.90 -11.45 8.96
C PRO A 40 0.54 -10.94 8.94
N VAL A 41 1.37 -11.46 8.03
CA VAL A 41 2.79 -11.10 7.86
C VAL A 41 3.12 -10.93 6.37
N PRO A 42 4.00 -9.96 6.02
CA PRO A 42 4.45 -9.75 4.66
C PRO A 42 4.98 -11.03 4.02
N ALA A 43 4.81 -11.17 2.70
CA ALA A 43 5.35 -12.30 1.95
C ALA A 43 6.32 -11.85 0.86
N ARG A 44 7.29 -12.72 0.57
CA ARG A 44 8.26 -12.57 -0.50
C ARG A 44 8.43 -13.91 -1.20
N PHE A 45 8.46 -13.88 -2.52
CA PHE A 45 8.63 -15.05 -3.38
C PHE A 45 9.74 -14.77 -4.38
N GLU A 46 10.63 -15.74 -4.56
CA GLU A 46 11.79 -15.62 -5.44
C GLU A 46 11.79 -16.74 -6.48
N GLY A 47 11.89 -16.34 -7.73
CA GLY A 47 11.94 -17.20 -8.90
C GLY A 47 10.57 -17.55 -9.47
N ARG A 48 10.47 -17.57 -10.80
CA ARG A 48 9.23 -17.88 -11.54
C ARG A 48 8.64 -19.24 -11.17
N GLU A 49 9.47 -20.26 -10.97
CA GLU A 49 8.98 -21.59 -10.57
C GLU A 49 8.36 -21.57 -9.16
N THR A 50 8.89 -20.75 -8.24
CA THR A 50 8.28 -20.54 -6.92
C THR A 50 6.92 -19.88 -7.08
N LEU A 51 6.78 -18.88 -7.95
CA LEU A 51 5.50 -18.24 -8.24
C LEU A 51 4.49 -19.25 -8.79
N ARG A 52 4.89 -20.02 -9.83
CA ARG A 52 4.04 -21.06 -10.40
C ARG A 52 3.58 -22.06 -9.35
N LYS A 53 4.49 -22.52 -8.48
CA LYS A 53 4.14 -23.45 -7.39
C LYS A 53 3.14 -22.85 -6.39
N ASN A 54 3.37 -21.61 -5.94
CA ASN A 54 2.55 -21.01 -4.88
C ASN A 54 1.21 -20.47 -5.38
N PHE A 55 1.11 -20.15 -6.66
CA PHE A 55 -0.05 -19.49 -7.25
C PHE A 55 -0.68 -20.30 -8.41
N SER A 56 -0.29 -21.56 -8.62
CA SER A 56 -0.93 -22.46 -9.59
C SER A 56 -2.40 -22.70 -9.19
N GLY A 57 -3.31 -22.05 -9.90
CA GLY A 57 -4.75 -22.03 -9.60
C GLY A 57 -5.26 -20.68 -9.10
N GLY A 58 -4.35 -19.79 -8.69
CA GLY A 58 -4.61 -18.43 -8.22
C GLY A 58 -5.65 -18.37 -7.11
N ILE A 59 -6.35 -17.24 -7.03
CA ILE A 59 -7.51 -17.07 -6.16
C ILE A 59 -8.79 -17.37 -6.94
N ASN A 60 -9.76 -18.03 -6.29
CA ASN A 60 -11.02 -18.41 -6.94
C ASN A 60 -12.01 -17.24 -7.03
N VAL A 61 -11.64 -16.25 -7.83
CA VAL A 61 -12.42 -15.04 -8.08
C VAL A 61 -12.49 -14.77 -9.58
N ARG A 62 -13.51 -14.05 -10.00
CA ARG A 62 -13.55 -13.39 -11.32
C ARG A 62 -13.44 -11.90 -11.08
N MET A 63 -12.55 -11.22 -11.77
CA MET A 63 -12.38 -9.78 -11.63
C MET A 63 -12.03 -9.13 -12.97
N SER A 64 -12.29 -7.84 -13.06
CA SER A 64 -11.78 -7.00 -14.12
C SER A 64 -11.21 -5.72 -13.52
N ARG A 65 -10.14 -5.24 -14.14
CA ARG A 65 -9.49 -3.99 -13.76
C ARG A 65 -10.35 -2.79 -14.17
N ALA A 66 -10.41 -1.77 -13.32
CA ALA A 66 -11.06 -0.49 -13.58
C ALA A 66 -10.18 0.67 -13.09
N ASP A 67 -10.43 1.88 -13.61
CA ASP A 67 -9.83 3.13 -13.14
C ASP A 67 -8.31 3.11 -13.02
N VAL A 68 -7.65 2.70 -14.11
CA VAL A 68 -6.19 2.54 -14.16
C VAL A 68 -5.50 3.89 -14.30
N LEU A 69 -4.58 4.16 -13.38
CA LEU A 69 -3.62 5.26 -13.45
C LEU A 69 -2.21 4.69 -13.33
N ILE A 70 -1.35 4.97 -14.31
CA ILE A 70 0.03 4.48 -14.32
C ILE A 70 0.97 5.68 -14.22
N HIS A 71 1.83 5.66 -13.20
CA HIS A 71 2.91 6.61 -13.00
C HIS A 71 4.19 6.03 -13.62
N GLY A 72 4.68 6.69 -14.67
CA GLY A 72 6.07 6.50 -15.09
C GLY A 72 7.02 7.11 -14.06
N THR A 73 8.12 6.43 -13.77
CA THR A 73 9.17 6.97 -12.90
C THR A 73 10.35 7.51 -13.70
N THR A 74 11.28 8.19 -13.03
CA THR A 74 12.56 8.59 -13.63
C THR A 74 13.47 7.39 -13.93
N ASP A 75 13.22 6.21 -13.33
CA ASP A 75 13.77 4.94 -13.75
C ASP A 75 12.89 4.34 -14.86
N PRO A 76 13.38 4.25 -16.11
CA PRO A 76 12.56 3.81 -17.24
C PRO A 76 12.14 2.33 -17.16
N GLU A 77 12.73 1.54 -16.25
CA GLU A 77 12.31 0.17 -15.98
C GLU A 77 11.15 0.08 -15.00
N VAL A 78 10.84 1.15 -14.26
CA VAL A 78 9.89 1.13 -13.14
C VAL A 78 8.65 1.96 -13.43
N ILE A 79 7.50 1.34 -13.20
CA ILE A 79 6.20 2.02 -13.13
C ILE A 79 5.50 1.70 -11.80
N ILE A 80 4.60 2.59 -11.38
CA ILE A 80 3.65 2.33 -10.30
C ILE A 80 2.24 2.50 -10.85
N ALA A 81 1.42 1.46 -10.78
CA ALA A 81 0.05 1.45 -11.26
C ALA A 81 -0.93 1.47 -10.08
N GLU A 82 -1.80 2.46 -10.04
CA GLU A 82 -2.98 2.53 -9.16
C GLU A 82 -4.22 2.08 -9.96
N TYR A 83 -5.02 1.17 -9.41
CA TYR A 83 -6.20 0.66 -10.12
C TYR A 83 -7.18 -0.02 -9.16
N ARG A 84 -8.41 -0.24 -9.63
CA ARG A 84 -9.40 -1.05 -8.92
C ARG A 84 -9.54 -2.41 -9.58
N ASN A 85 -9.85 -3.42 -8.78
CA ASN A 85 -10.35 -4.71 -9.26
C ASN A 85 -11.80 -4.84 -8.79
N VAL A 86 -12.72 -4.91 -9.74
CA VAL A 86 -14.15 -5.12 -9.50
C VAL A 86 -14.48 -6.54 -9.92
N GLY A 87 -15.14 -7.29 -9.05
CA GLY A 87 -15.31 -8.72 -9.29
C GLY A 87 -16.22 -9.41 -8.31
N GLU A 88 -16.15 -10.74 -8.33
CA GLU A 88 -16.94 -11.65 -7.53
C GLU A 88 -16.05 -12.79 -7.01
N ALA A 89 -16.20 -13.11 -5.72
CA ALA A 89 -15.63 -14.31 -5.13
C ALA A 89 -16.52 -15.52 -5.48
N LEU A 90 -15.99 -16.47 -6.25
CA LEU A 90 -16.82 -17.53 -6.85
C LEU A 90 -17.29 -18.59 -5.82
N ASP A 91 -16.60 -18.72 -4.70
CA ASP A 91 -16.98 -19.65 -3.63
C ASP A 91 -18.19 -19.15 -2.82
N THR A 92 -18.37 -17.83 -2.73
CA THR A 92 -19.39 -17.17 -1.88
C THR A 92 -20.47 -16.44 -2.68
N GLY A 93 -20.20 -16.12 -3.95
CA GLY A 93 -21.04 -15.30 -4.82
C GLY A 93 -21.03 -13.80 -4.49
N LYS A 94 -20.19 -13.36 -3.55
CA LYS A 94 -20.16 -11.94 -3.12
C LYS A 94 -19.33 -11.11 -4.09
N SER A 95 -19.88 -9.96 -4.47
CA SER A 95 -19.13 -8.96 -5.23
C SER A 95 -18.10 -8.26 -4.35
N PHE A 96 -17.05 -7.75 -4.97
CA PHE A 96 -16.06 -6.90 -4.31
C PHE A 96 -15.58 -5.80 -5.25
N ASP A 97 -15.10 -4.74 -4.62
CA ASP A 97 -14.47 -3.60 -5.27
C ASP A 97 -13.28 -3.16 -4.42
N ILE A 98 -12.08 -3.52 -4.90
CA ILE A 98 -10.84 -3.36 -4.16
C ILE A 98 -9.89 -2.42 -4.88
N ALA A 99 -9.32 -1.47 -4.14
CA ALA A 99 -8.20 -0.69 -4.62
C ALA A 99 -6.92 -1.55 -4.64
N ASN A 100 -6.00 -1.19 -5.53
CA ASN A 100 -4.69 -1.81 -5.68
C ASN A 100 -3.69 -0.73 -6.07
N ILE A 101 -2.45 -0.91 -5.62
CA ILE A 101 -1.30 -0.17 -6.11
C ILE A 101 -0.15 -1.16 -6.29
N GLN A 102 0.48 -1.14 -7.46
CA GLN A 102 1.49 -2.12 -7.84
C GLN A 102 2.71 -1.42 -8.41
N LEU A 103 3.87 -1.70 -7.83
CA LEU A 103 5.16 -1.35 -8.43
C LEU A 103 5.62 -2.50 -9.32
N LEU A 104 6.04 -2.19 -10.54
CA LEU A 104 6.65 -3.15 -11.46
C LEU A 104 7.97 -2.63 -11.98
N ARG A 105 9.03 -3.45 -11.82
CA ARG A 105 10.28 -3.31 -12.56
C ARG A 105 10.31 -4.32 -13.70
N VAL A 106 10.47 -3.83 -14.92
CA VAL A 106 10.50 -4.64 -16.14
C VAL A 106 11.84 -4.48 -16.85
N ARG A 107 12.47 -5.61 -17.18
CA ARG A 107 13.74 -5.70 -17.91
C ARG A 107 13.58 -6.67 -19.07
N ASP A 108 14.04 -6.28 -20.26
CA ASP A 108 13.95 -7.11 -21.47
C ASP A 108 12.53 -7.64 -21.76
N GLY A 109 11.50 -6.88 -21.37
CA GLY A 109 10.09 -7.24 -21.53
C GLY A 109 9.55 -8.23 -20.50
N LEU A 110 10.31 -8.57 -19.46
CA LEU A 110 9.91 -9.46 -18.37
C LEU A 110 9.90 -8.72 -17.03
N ILE A 111 8.97 -9.10 -16.15
CA ILE A 111 8.88 -8.60 -14.77
C ILE A 111 10.05 -9.18 -13.98
N ALA A 112 10.99 -8.33 -13.58
CA ALA A 112 12.11 -8.71 -12.71
C ALA A 112 11.75 -8.56 -11.23
N HIS A 113 10.88 -7.59 -10.90
CA HIS A 113 10.43 -7.36 -9.53
C HIS A 113 9.03 -6.76 -9.53
N SER A 114 8.15 -7.28 -8.67
CA SER A 114 6.88 -6.63 -8.33
C SER A 114 6.73 -6.46 -6.81
N ARG A 115 6.08 -5.37 -6.43
CA ARG A 115 5.58 -5.14 -5.07
C ARG A 115 4.10 -4.84 -5.18
N ASP A 116 3.28 -5.73 -4.65
CA ASP A 116 1.84 -5.69 -4.85
C ASP A 116 1.12 -5.36 -3.53
N TYR A 117 0.31 -4.32 -3.57
CA TYR A 117 -0.48 -3.83 -2.44
C TYR A 117 -1.96 -3.91 -2.81
N HIS A 118 -2.75 -4.56 -1.96
CA HIS A 118 -4.16 -4.86 -2.21
C HIS A 118 -5.00 -4.54 -0.98
N ASP A 119 -6.27 -4.19 -1.19
CA ASP A 119 -7.25 -4.19 -0.11
C ASP A 119 -7.59 -5.63 0.30
N TYR A 120 -6.70 -6.21 1.13
CA TYR A 120 -6.86 -7.56 1.67
C TYR A 120 -8.09 -7.69 2.56
N LEU A 121 -8.51 -6.62 3.23
CA LEU A 121 -9.66 -6.64 4.13
C LEU A 121 -10.95 -6.88 3.34
N ARG A 122 -11.22 -6.07 2.31
CA ARG A 122 -12.40 -6.23 1.44
C ARG A 122 -12.37 -7.55 0.67
N LEU A 123 -11.21 -7.94 0.14
CA LEU A 123 -11.09 -9.22 -0.57
C LEU A 123 -11.35 -10.41 0.37
N THR A 124 -10.90 -10.35 1.62
CA THR A 124 -11.16 -11.39 2.61
C THR A 124 -12.62 -11.41 3.05
N ALA A 125 -13.26 -10.24 3.20
CA ALA A 125 -14.67 -10.13 3.53
C ALA A 125 -15.56 -10.79 2.46
N ALA A 126 -15.30 -10.51 1.18
CA ALA A 126 -16.02 -11.12 0.08
C ALA A 126 -15.87 -12.65 0.04
N ARG A 127 -14.80 -13.20 0.62
CA ARG A 127 -14.51 -14.64 0.69
C ARG A 127 -14.90 -15.30 2.02
N ASP A 128 -15.69 -14.61 2.86
CA ASP A 128 -16.12 -15.10 4.18
C ASP A 128 -14.95 -15.50 5.10
N GLY A 129 -13.80 -14.84 4.95
CA GLY A 129 -12.54 -15.20 5.61
C GLY A 129 -12.21 -14.39 6.87
N LEU A 130 -13.07 -13.47 7.33
CA LEU A 130 -12.71 -12.50 8.39
C LEU A 130 -12.38 -13.16 9.74
N GLU A 131 -13.09 -14.23 10.12
CA GLU A 131 -12.79 -14.98 11.36
C GLU A 131 -11.42 -15.66 11.29
N ALA A 132 -11.09 -16.27 10.14
CA ALA A 132 -9.78 -16.89 9.94
C ALA A 132 -8.66 -15.84 9.93
N LEU A 133 -8.91 -14.68 9.31
CA LEU A 133 -8.00 -13.54 9.31
C LEU A 133 -7.73 -13.04 10.72
N LYS A 134 -8.78 -12.83 11.52
CA LYS A 134 -8.66 -12.44 12.93
C LYS A 134 -7.75 -13.41 13.69
N LYS A 135 -8.04 -14.71 13.62
CA LYS A 135 -7.26 -15.75 14.29
C LYS A 135 -5.80 -15.77 13.82
N SER A 136 -5.53 -15.49 12.55
CA SER A 136 -4.16 -15.47 12.03
C SER A 136 -3.29 -14.40 12.69
N TYR A 137 -3.87 -13.26 13.09
CA TYR A 137 -3.16 -12.20 13.79
C TYR A 137 -2.82 -12.55 15.25
N GLU A 138 -3.57 -13.44 15.88
CA GLU A 138 -3.32 -13.89 17.26
C GLU A 138 -2.07 -14.78 17.36
N THR A 139 -1.76 -15.52 16.29
CA THR A 139 -0.67 -16.52 16.28
C THR A 139 0.52 -16.12 15.42
N ALA A 140 0.47 -14.96 14.75
CA ALA A 140 1.52 -14.54 13.83
C ALA A 140 2.82 -14.21 14.58
N GLU A 141 3.89 -14.92 14.25
CA GLU A 141 5.24 -14.54 14.64
C GLU A 141 5.70 -13.37 13.77
N ARG A 142 6.19 -12.30 14.40
CA ARG A 142 6.66 -11.10 13.70
C ARG A 142 8.14 -10.96 13.88
N GLU A 143 8.86 -10.96 12.77
CA GLU A 143 10.26 -10.58 12.78
C GLU A 143 10.37 -9.06 12.91
N ILE A 144 10.96 -8.64 14.03
CA ILE A 144 11.25 -7.24 14.31
C ILE A 144 12.76 -7.10 14.39
N THR A 145 13.30 -6.32 13.46
CA THR A 145 14.72 -5.96 13.46
C THR A 145 14.88 -4.48 13.81
N PRO A 146 16.01 -4.06 14.40
CA PRO A 146 16.23 -2.66 14.74
C PRO A 146 16.10 -1.75 13.50
N VAL A 147 15.44 -0.60 13.67
CA VAL A 147 15.35 0.40 12.61
C VAL A 147 16.71 1.09 12.45
N PRO A 148 17.26 1.18 11.23
CA PRO A 148 18.47 1.95 10.98
C PRO A 148 18.30 3.43 11.35
N PRO A 149 19.38 4.15 11.70
CA PRO A 149 19.30 5.58 11.95
C PRO A 149 18.70 6.34 10.76
N ARG A 150 17.85 7.34 11.04
CA ARG A 150 17.28 8.23 10.03
C ARG A 150 18.42 8.85 9.20
N PRO A 151 18.42 8.68 7.86
CA PRO A 151 19.37 9.37 7.01
C PRO A 151 19.09 10.88 7.01
N ALA A 152 20.14 11.69 6.88
CA ALA A 152 19.97 13.13 6.68
C ALA A 152 19.31 13.37 5.31
N SER A 153 18.23 14.14 5.28
CA SER A 153 17.62 14.57 4.01
C SER A 153 18.58 15.46 3.24
N THR A 154 18.61 15.28 1.91
CA THR A 154 19.36 16.13 0.97
C THR A 154 18.44 16.87 0.00
N ALA A 155 17.12 16.66 0.11
CA ALA A 155 16.13 17.26 -0.77
C ALA A 155 15.81 18.69 -0.35
N ASP A 156 15.40 19.54 -1.30
CA ASP A 156 14.78 20.82 -0.98
C ASP A 156 13.49 20.55 -0.16
N PRO A 157 13.32 21.14 1.04
CA PRO A 157 12.13 20.94 1.88
C PRO A 157 10.78 21.27 1.23
N LYS A 158 10.77 22.02 0.12
CA LYS A 158 9.60 22.35 -0.68
C LYS A 158 9.45 21.52 -1.96
N SER A 159 10.44 20.71 -2.30
CA SER A 159 10.30 19.72 -3.37
C SER A 159 9.30 18.62 -2.96
N PRO A 160 8.67 17.91 -3.92
CA PRO A 160 7.81 16.77 -3.61
C PRO A 160 8.49 15.75 -2.67
N ARG A 161 9.74 15.39 -2.96
CA ARG A 161 10.54 14.50 -2.10
C ARG A 161 10.72 15.05 -0.69
N GLY A 162 11.13 16.32 -0.56
CA GLY A 162 11.34 16.94 0.75
C GLY A 162 10.05 17.05 1.56
N VAL A 163 8.92 17.32 0.91
CA VAL A 163 7.59 17.33 1.54
C VAL A 163 7.19 15.92 1.99
N PHE A 164 7.41 14.89 1.17
CA PHE A 164 7.15 13.49 1.55
C PHE A 164 7.98 13.09 2.78
N GLU A 165 9.28 13.35 2.76
CA GLU A 165 10.18 13.03 3.88
C GLU A 165 9.74 13.75 5.16
N ARG A 166 9.35 15.03 5.07
CA ARG A 166 8.80 15.79 6.20
C ARG A 166 7.49 15.21 6.74
N LEU A 167 6.60 14.75 5.86
CA LEU A 167 5.37 14.07 6.27
C LEU A 167 5.68 12.78 7.03
N ALA A 168 6.45 11.88 6.42
CA ALA A 168 6.75 10.57 7.00
C ALA A 168 7.51 10.68 8.33
N TYR A 169 8.55 11.53 8.38
CA TYR A 169 9.31 11.73 9.60
C TYR A 169 8.58 12.58 10.63
N GLY A 170 7.72 13.51 10.23
CA GLY A 170 6.88 14.29 11.15
C GLY A 170 5.91 13.42 11.93
N VAL A 171 5.32 12.40 11.30
CA VAL A 171 4.51 11.37 11.99
C VAL A 171 5.36 10.57 12.98
N ALA A 172 6.57 10.17 12.61
CA ALA A 172 7.48 9.45 13.50
C ALA A 172 7.96 10.30 14.69
N ASP A 173 8.15 11.61 14.47
CA ASP A 173 8.56 12.56 15.50
C ASP A 173 7.39 13.02 16.40
N GLY A 174 6.15 12.66 16.03
CA GLY A 174 4.94 13.08 16.74
C GLY A 174 4.64 14.58 16.58
N ASP A 175 5.02 15.19 15.46
CA ASP A 175 4.74 16.59 15.13
C ASP A 175 3.29 16.79 14.66
N TRP A 176 2.32 16.35 15.48
CA TRP A 176 0.90 16.34 15.14
C TRP A 176 0.35 17.74 14.80
N ALA A 177 0.90 18.77 15.43
CA ALA A 177 0.50 20.16 15.19
C ALA A 177 1.09 20.72 13.87
N GLY A 178 2.30 20.28 13.47
CA GLY A 178 2.94 20.71 12.24
C GLY A 178 2.47 19.97 10.99
N LEU A 179 2.02 18.73 11.12
CA LEU A 179 1.60 17.89 9.98
C LEU A 179 0.48 18.51 9.11
N PRO A 180 -0.62 19.08 9.64
CA PRO A 180 -1.63 19.76 8.83
C PRO A 180 -1.07 20.90 7.96
N GLU A 181 -0.01 21.56 8.40
CA GLU A 181 0.59 22.69 7.67
C GLU A 181 1.44 22.27 6.46
N LEU A 182 1.68 20.96 6.29
CA LEU A 182 2.25 20.40 5.06
C LEU A 182 1.25 20.38 3.89
N TYR A 183 -0.04 20.53 4.19
CA TYR A 183 -1.11 20.45 3.20
C TYR A 183 -1.57 21.84 2.77
N ALA A 184 -2.10 21.95 1.56
CA ALA A 184 -2.79 23.15 1.11
C ALA A 184 -4.11 23.33 1.89
N GLU A 185 -4.65 24.55 1.91
CA GLU A 185 -5.94 24.83 2.58
C GLU A 185 -7.09 24.03 1.97
N GLU A 186 -7.10 23.92 0.64
CA GLU A 186 -7.91 22.95 -0.09
C GLU A 186 -7.01 21.77 -0.47
N THR A 187 -7.37 20.57 0.00
CA THR A 187 -6.62 19.34 -0.25
C THR A 187 -7.57 18.20 -0.54
N HIS A 188 -7.04 17.04 -0.93
CA HIS A 188 -7.82 15.83 -1.15
C HIS A 188 -7.03 14.62 -0.66
N VAL A 189 -7.30 14.19 0.57
CA VAL A 189 -6.65 13.01 1.17
C VAL A 189 -7.62 11.87 1.25
N THR A 190 -7.22 10.70 0.75
CA THR A 190 -8.02 9.47 0.79
C THR A 190 -7.22 8.31 1.37
N HIS A 191 -7.93 7.35 1.95
CA HIS A 191 -7.38 6.14 2.54
C HIS A 191 -7.98 4.93 1.83
N PRO A 192 -7.45 4.51 0.67
CA PRO A 192 -8.12 3.53 -0.20
C PRO A 192 -8.35 2.16 0.45
N PHE A 193 -7.54 1.80 1.47
CA PHE A 193 -7.64 0.54 2.22
C PHE A 193 -8.37 0.65 3.55
N LEU A 194 -8.99 1.80 3.87
CA LEU A 194 -9.77 2.00 5.09
C LEU A 194 -11.27 2.08 4.77
N PRO A 195 -12.06 1.02 5.08
CA PRO A 195 -13.50 1.03 4.87
C PRO A 195 -14.19 2.18 5.63
N GLY A 196 -15.09 2.88 4.92
CA GLY A 196 -15.84 4.02 5.46
C GLY A 196 -15.02 5.28 5.73
N ALA A 197 -13.75 5.35 5.29
CA ALA A 197 -12.96 6.57 5.43
C ALA A 197 -13.54 7.71 4.58
N GLU A 198 -13.79 8.85 5.22
CA GLU A 198 -14.15 10.07 4.52
C GLU A 198 -12.91 10.70 3.88
N THR A 199 -13.11 11.35 2.73
CA THR A 199 -12.09 12.19 2.12
C THR A 199 -11.85 13.42 2.99
N LEU A 200 -10.59 13.68 3.37
CA LEU A 200 -10.21 14.90 4.07
C LEU A 200 -9.96 16.00 3.03
N LYS A 201 -10.64 17.13 3.17
CA LYS A 201 -10.68 18.18 2.13
C LYS A 201 -10.03 19.49 2.56
N SER A 202 -9.64 19.60 3.82
CA SER A 202 -9.08 20.80 4.41
C SER A 202 -8.05 20.51 5.49
N ARG A 203 -7.28 21.54 5.87
CA ARG A 203 -6.40 21.47 7.05
C ARG A 203 -7.16 21.19 8.33
N GLU A 204 -8.42 21.61 8.43
CA GLU A 204 -9.23 21.32 9.62
C GLU A 204 -9.59 19.84 9.71
N ASP A 205 -9.97 19.22 8.58
CA ASP A 205 -10.18 17.78 8.54
C ASP A 205 -8.92 17.01 8.93
N LEU A 206 -7.75 17.50 8.50
CA LEU A 206 -6.45 16.93 8.85
C LEU A 206 -6.11 17.10 10.34
N ARG A 207 -6.40 18.27 10.94
CA ARG A 207 -6.26 18.47 12.39
C ARG A 207 -7.10 17.47 13.16
N GLU A 208 -8.36 17.27 12.77
CA GLU A 208 -9.20 16.25 13.40
C GLU A 208 -8.66 14.82 13.19
N HIS A 209 -8.19 14.51 11.99
CA HIS A 209 -7.58 13.22 11.66
C HIS A 209 -6.36 12.91 12.55
N PHE A 210 -5.44 13.86 12.71
CA PHE A 210 -4.21 13.66 13.48
C PHE A 210 -4.40 13.62 15.01
N LYS A 211 -5.58 13.98 15.55
CA LYS A 211 -5.89 13.79 16.97
C LYS A 211 -5.78 12.34 17.44
N PHE A 212 -5.86 11.37 16.54
CA PHE A 212 -5.57 9.97 16.88
C PHE A 212 -4.15 9.80 17.44
N GLY A 213 -3.16 10.46 16.83
CA GLY A 213 -1.76 10.43 17.26
C GLY A 213 -1.53 11.11 18.61
N GLU A 214 -2.21 12.23 18.88
CA GLU A 214 -2.14 12.94 20.18
C GLU A 214 -2.69 12.11 21.34
N ARG A 215 -3.73 11.32 21.08
CA ARG A 215 -4.41 10.49 22.09
C ARG A 215 -3.73 9.13 22.28
N GLY A 216 -2.97 8.69 21.30
CA GLY A 216 -2.27 7.41 21.30
C GLY A 216 -0.95 7.46 22.05
N LYS A 217 -0.61 6.41 22.79
CA LYS A 217 0.78 6.14 23.23
C LYS A 217 1.59 5.46 22.12
N VAL A 218 1.24 5.71 20.86
CA VAL A 218 1.86 5.05 19.71
C VAL A 218 3.10 5.86 19.36
N ARG A 219 4.25 5.18 19.30
CA ARG A 219 5.49 5.76 18.77
C ARG A 219 5.82 5.06 17.48
N PHE A 220 6.33 5.79 16.50
CA PHE A 220 6.74 5.26 15.22
C PHE A 220 8.20 5.60 14.91
N GLN A 221 8.82 4.75 14.12
CA GLN A 221 10.08 5.00 13.44
C GLN A 221 9.87 4.64 11.97
N VAL A 222 10.28 5.53 11.07
CA VAL A 222 10.27 5.26 9.63
C VAL A 222 11.43 4.30 9.31
N ARG A 223 11.12 3.26 8.55
CA ARG A 223 12.02 2.20 8.15
C ARG A 223 11.92 2.00 6.64
N ASP A 224 13.07 1.70 6.00
CA ASP A 224 13.16 1.28 4.60
C ASP A 224 12.44 2.24 3.62
N LEU A 225 12.52 3.56 3.88
CA LEU A 225 11.91 4.58 3.03
C LEU A 225 12.58 4.64 1.67
N VAL A 226 11.81 4.31 0.63
CA VAL A 226 12.17 4.44 -0.78
C VAL A 226 11.26 5.47 -1.42
N ILE A 227 11.85 6.43 -2.14
CA ILE A 227 11.13 7.46 -2.87
C ILE A 227 11.29 7.21 -4.38
N HIS A 228 10.16 7.19 -5.08
CA HIS A 228 10.06 7.11 -6.53
C HIS A 228 9.67 8.49 -7.07
N GLU A 229 10.62 9.14 -7.74
CA GLU A 229 10.33 10.36 -8.49
C GLU A 229 9.59 9.99 -9.77
N THR A 230 8.47 10.65 -10.03
CA THR A 230 7.65 10.37 -11.21
C THR A 230 7.99 11.31 -12.36
N LEU A 231 7.50 10.99 -13.56
CA LEU A 231 7.61 11.87 -14.72
C LEU A 231 6.72 13.12 -14.62
N ASP A 232 5.70 13.11 -13.75
CA ASP A 232 4.98 14.32 -13.35
C ASP A 232 5.77 14.98 -12.19
N PRO A 233 6.35 16.17 -12.39
CA PRO A 233 7.20 16.79 -11.37
C PRO A 233 6.45 17.21 -10.11
N GLU A 234 5.11 17.20 -10.11
CA GLU A 234 4.30 17.44 -8.92
C GLU A 234 4.02 16.14 -8.13
N VAL A 235 4.23 14.97 -8.71
CA VAL A 235 3.86 13.68 -8.10
C VAL A 235 5.10 12.95 -7.61
N VAL A 236 5.03 12.52 -6.35
CA VAL A 236 6.03 11.67 -5.70
C VAL A 236 5.34 10.49 -5.04
N ILE A 237 5.97 9.33 -5.14
CA ILE A 237 5.46 8.09 -4.54
C ILE A 237 6.52 7.58 -3.57
N GLY A 238 6.13 7.21 -2.36
CA GLY A 238 7.05 6.64 -1.39
C GLY A 238 6.51 5.38 -0.76
N GLU A 239 7.34 4.35 -0.71
CA GLU A 239 7.06 3.09 -0.01
C GLU A 239 8.00 2.96 1.19
N PHE A 240 7.44 2.62 2.34
CA PHE A 240 8.15 2.60 3.62
C PHE A 240 7.33 1.88 4.69
N ASP A 241 7.99 1.53 5.78
CA ASP A 241 7.32 0.99 6.96
C ASP A 241 7.37 1.98 8.12
N TYR A 242 6.30 2.02 8.90
CA TYR A 242 6.38 2.46 10.28
C TYR A 242 6.59 1.25 11.17
N GLN A 243 7.71 1.22 11.90
CA GLN A 243 7.90 0.32 13.04
C GLN A 243 7.47 1.06 14.31
N GLY A 244 6.55 0.50 15.06
CA GLY A 244 5.96 1.19 16.20
C GLY A 244 5.77 0.36 17.45
N THR A 245 5.48 1.06 18.55
CA THR A 245 5.12 0.49 19.87
C THR A 245 3.88 1.19 20.42
N VAL A 246 3.01 0.49 21.14
CA VAL A 246 1.88 1.09 21.88
C VAL A 246 2.13 0.92 23.37
N GLY A 247 2.54 1.99 24.06
CA GLY A 247 2.94 1.88 25.47
C GLY A 247 4.15 0.95 25.64
N ASP A 248 3.95 -0.15 26.38
CA ASP A 248 4.95 -1.21 26.63
C ASP A 248 4.67 -2.49 25.81
N SER A 249 3.84 -2.39 24.76
CA SER A 249 3.52 -3.52 23.88
C SER A 249 4.75 -4.01 23.11
N ALA A 250 4.65 -5.22 22.57
CA ALA A 250 5.55 -5.65 21.50
C ALA A 250 5.52 -4.67 20.31
N GLU A 251 6.64 -4.60 19.60
CA GLU A 251 6.76 -3.82 18.38
C GLU A 251 5.91 -4.41 17.26
N PHE A 252 5.45 -3.54 16.36
CA PHE A 252 4.69 -3.90 15.17
C PHE A 252 5.19 -3.11 13.96
N ARG A 253 4.86 -3.58 12.76
CA ARG A 253 5.15 -2.90 11.49
C ARG A 253 3.84 -2.55 10.79
N VAL A 254 3.82 -1.39 10.15
CA VAL A 254 2.75 -0.94 9.25
C VAL A 254 3.43 -0.57 7.94
N SER A 255 3.22 -1.38 6.91
CA SER A 255 3.76 -1.11 5.57
C SER A 255 2.88 -0.08 4.86
N ASN A 256 3.50 0.86 4.17
CA ASN A 256 2.81 1.97 3.49
C ASN A 256 3.36 2.15 2.07
N ILE A 257 2.48 2.62 1.19
CA ILE A 257 2.87 3.26 -0.06
C ILE A 257 1.94 4.45 -0.28
N PHE A 258 2.49 5.66 -0.32
CA PHE A 258 1.69 6.88 -0.47
C PHE A 258 1.98 7.53 -1.80
N VAL A 259 0.95 8.07 -2.43
CA VAL A 259 1.07 8.91 -3.64
C VAL A 259 0.69 10.34 -3.26
N LEU A 260 1.65 11.25 -3.34
CA LEU A 260 1.44 12.67 -3.04
C LEU A 260 1.52 13.48 -4.31
N ARG A 261 0.58 14.42 -4.47
CA ARG A 261 0.75 15.56 -5.37
C ARG A 261 1.11 16.80 -4.55
N VAL A 262 2.21 17.43 -4.90
CA VAL A 262 2.78 18.58 -4.20
C VAL A 262 2.87 19.78 -5.15
N ARG A 263 2.30 20.91 -4.74
CA ARG A 263 2.35 22.20 -5.45
C ARG A 263 2.81 23.28 -4.49
N ASP A 264 3.78 24.09 -4.93
CA ASP A 264 4.34 25.19 -4.13
C ASP A 264 4.83 24.77 -2.72
N GLY A 265 5.28 23.52 -2.59
CA GLY A 265 5.73 22.92 -1.32
C GLY A 265 4.62 22.49 -0.38
N LEU A 266 3.38 22.38 -0.86
CA LEU A 266 2.21 21.92 -0.11
C LEU A 266 1.56 20.70 -0.79
N ILE A 267 1.10 19.74 0.01
CA ILE A 267 0.34 18.58 -0.44
C ILE A 267 -1.07 19.05 -0.82
N VAL A 268 -1.42 18.91 -2.10
CA VAL A 268 -2.77 19.20 -2.62
C VAL A 268 -3.62 17.95 -2.79
N GLU A 269 -2.98 16.78 -2.90
CA GLU A 269 -3.65 15.48 -2.99
C GLU A 269 -2.78 14.39 -2.37
N SER A 270 -3.40 13.44 -1.66
CA SER A 270 -2.73 12.30 -1.03
C SER A 270 -3.61 11.05 -1.15
N ARG A 271 -3.01 9.93 -1.55
CA ARG A 271 -3.64 8.61 -1.51
C ARG A 271 -2.77 7.70 -0.64
N ASP A 272 -3.31 7.35 0.51
CA ASP A 272 -2.55 6.73 1.59
C ASP A 272 -2.91 5.25 1.69
N TYR A 273 -2.13 4.40 1.02
CA TYR A 273 -2.32 2.94 1.05
C TYR A 273 -1.59 2.34 2.26
N ALA A 274 -2.10 2.62 3.46
CA ALA A 274 -1.55 2.12 4.72
C ALA A 274 -2.09 0.73 5.10
N ASP A 275 -1.28 -0.06 5.81
CA ASP A 275 -1.71 -1.35 6.37
C ASP A 275 -2.59 -1.17 7.61
N HIS A 276 -3.87 -0.86 7.37
CA HIS A 276 -4.84 -0.67 8.44
C HIS A 276 -5.12 -1.95 9.24
N LEU A 277 -4.94 -3.14 8.64
CA LEU A 277 -5.09 -4.40 9.35
C LEU A 277 -3.99 -4.57 10.41
N ALA A 278 -2.73 -4.36 10.04
CA ALA A 278 -1.61 -4.44 10.97
C ALA A 278 -1.73 -3.40 12.10
N LEU A 279 -2.10 -2.16 11.77
CA LEU A 279 -2.32 -1.11 12.77
C LEU A 279 -3.48 -1.43 13.71
N ALA A 280 -4.61 -1.89 13.19
CA ALA A 280 -5.76 -2.24 14.01
C ALA A 280 -5.47 -3.45 14.91
N ALA A 281 -4.77 -4.46 14.41
CA ALA A 281 -4.32 -5.60 15.22
C ALA A 281 -3.38 -5.14 16.35
N ALA A 282 -2.40 -4.28 16.05
CA ALA A 282 -1.44 -3.80 17.03
C ALA A 282 -2.05 -2.88 18.11
N THR A 283 -3.14 -2.19 17.79
CA THR A 283 -3.81 -1.24 18.70
C THR A 283 -5.05 -1.82 19.38
N GLY A 284 -5.34 -3.11 19.19
CA GLY A 284 -6.52 -3.77 19.77
C GLY A 284 -7.85 -3.31 19.18
N ARG A 285 -7.83 -2.82 17.93
CA ARG A 285 -8.99 -2.29 17.19
C ARG A 285 -9.39 -3.17 15.99
N LEU A 286 -8.84 -4.39 15.89
CA LEU A 286 -9.10 -5.28 14.76
C LEU A 286 -10.59 -5.58 14.61
N ASP A 287 -11.30 -5.90 15.70
CA ASP A 287 -12.74 -6.17 15.66
C ASP A 287 -13.56 -5.00 15.10
N ASP A 288 -13.23 -3.77 15.50
CA ASP A 288 -13.90 -2.58 14.99
C ASP A 288 -13.66 -2.38 13.50
N LEU A 289 -12.44 -2.67 13.02
CA LEU A 289 -12.10 -2.58 11.60
C LEU A 289 -12.84 -3.65 10.78
N LEU A 290 -12.93 -4.88 11.29
CA LEU A 290 -13.66 -5.98 10.64
C LEU A 290 -15.16 -5.67 10.56
N ALA A 291 -15.76 -5.06 11.58
CA ALA A 291 -17.16 -4.65 11.54
C ALA A 291 -17.42 -3.60 10.45
N ARG A 292 -16.54 -2.61 10.29
CA ARG A 292 -16.69 -1.53 9.27
C ARG A 292 -16.78 -2.04 7.84
N VAL A 293 -16.01 -3.09 7.49
CA VAL A 293 -16.06 -3.64 6.13
C VAL A 293 -17.37 -4.38 5.86
N GLN A 294 -17.99 -4.97 6.89
CA GLN A 294 -19.27 -5.66 6.76
C GLN A 294 -20.43 -4.67 6.56
N ASP A 295 -20.36 -3.50 7.19
CA ASP A 295 -21.37 -2.44 7.05
C ASP A 295 -21.26 -1.68 5.71
N SER A 296 -20.12 -1.79 5.03
CA SER A 296 -19.83 -1.11 3.75
C SER A 296 -20.01 -2.01 2.52
N ALA A 297 -20.39 -3.28 2.71
CA ALA A 297 -20.49 -4.32 1.67
C ALA A 297 -21.91 -4.54 1.16
#